data_AF-W1Y811-F1
#
_entry.id   AF-W1Y811-F1
#
_cell.length_a   1.000
_cell.length_b   1.000
_cell.length_c   1.000
_cell.angle_alpha   90.00
_cell.angle_beta   90.00
_cell.angle_gamma   90.00
#
_symmetry.space_group_name_H-M   'P 1'
#
loop_
_entity.id
_entity.type
_entity.pdbx_description
1 polymer ?
#
loop_
_entity_poly.entity_id
_entity_poly.type
_entity_poly.pdbx_seq_one_letter_code
_entity_poly.pdbx_strand_id
1 'polypeptide(L)'
;DALVRDGELTFDAGKYQYNPNTGYTLGAYRANDKGFGFVKYDDELPDFFINPENTLQAMQGDQVRVSTIKPSPSPDRGPEGKVEEILEHAYENIVGTFSLGSEVKDMIGELKISDKKAINFKVLIDKTGLSPNDGQVVVAEVTRFPDKVHPRELVAHVTETLGYKDEPGMDILQIVHA
;
A
#
# COMPACT_ATOMS: atom_id res chain seq x y z
N ASP A 1 15.15 -1.08 -15.83
CA ASP A 1 14.82 0.32 -16.18
C ASP A 1 14.12 1.04 -15.05
N ALA A 2 14.89 1.56 -14.09
CA ALA A 2 14.39 2.54 -13.13
C ALA A 2 14.36 3.91 -13.83
N LEU A 3 13.16 4.48 -14.01
CA LEU A 3 13.01 5.84 -14.55
C LEU A 3 13.45 6.86 -13.48
N VAL A 4 14.75 7.14 -13.42
CA VAL A 4 15.29 8.32 -12.74
C VAL A 4 14.92 9.53 -13.58
N ARG A 5 13.99 10.36 -13.13
CA ARG A 5 13.67 11.64 -13.80
C ARG A 5 14.49 12.76 -13.18
N ASP A 6 15.42 13.28 -14.00
CA ASP A 6 16.31 14.44 -13.90
C ASP A 6 16.62 14.99 -12.49
N GLY A 7 17.89 14.80 -12.09
CA GLY A 7 18.50 15.54 -10.99
C GLY A 7 18.73 17.02 -11.35
N GLU A 8 18.76 17.87 -10.32
CA GLU A 8 18.97 19.31 -10.46
C GLU A 8 20.47 19.66 -10.44
N LEU A 9 20.93 20.49 -11.38
CA LEU A 9 22.30 21.01 -11.40
C LEU A 9 22.46 22.09 -10.33
N THR A 10 23.27 21.83 -9.31
CA THR A 10 23.62 22.84 -8.30
C THR A 10 25.00 23.43 -8.61
N PHE A 11 25.14 24.73 -8.36
CA PHE A 11 26.38 25.47 -8.55
C PHE A 11 26.97 25.83 -7.19
N ASP A 12 28.12 25.25 -6.84
CA ASP A 12 28.85 25.59 -5.61
C ASP A 12 30.35 25.73 -5.90
N ALA A 13 30.96 26.76 -5.32
CA ALA A 13 32.38 27.10 -5.42
C ALA A 13 32.96 27.09 -6.86
N GLY A 14 32.20 27.55 -7.86
CA GLY A 14 32.68 27.70 -9.23
C GLY A 14 32.75 26.40 -10.04
N LYS A 15 32.16 25.30 -9.55
CA LYS A 15 32.05 24.02 -10.27
C LYS A 15 30.59 23.61 -10.36
N TYR A 16 30.18 23.14 -11.54
CA TYR A 16 28.91 22.43 -11.71
C TYR A 16 29.02 21.07 -11.01
N GLN A 17 28.13 20.79 -10.07
CA GLN A 17 28.03 19.48 -9.44
C GLN A 17 26.69 18.85 -9.85
N TYR A 18 26.75 17.64 -10.42
CA TYR A 18 25.58 16.81 -10.59
C TYR A 18 25.22 16.23 -9.21
N ASN A 19 24.06 16.62 -8.68
CA ASN A 19 23.54 16.04 -7.44
C ASN A 19 22.53 14.94 -7.77
N PRO A 20 22.92 13.65 -7.72
CA PRO A 20 21.96 12.56 -7.91
C PRO A 20 20.90 12.51 -6.80
N ASN A 21 21.06 13.26 -5.70
CA ASN A 21 20.13 13.28 -4.57
C ASN A 21 19.01 14.33 -4.67
N THR A 22 18.93 15.11 -5.75
CA THR A 22 17.78 16.02 -6.01
C THR A 22 16.71 15.39 -6.91
N GLY A 23 16.87 14.10 -7.27
CA GLY A 23 15.85 13.32 -7.97
C GLY A 23 15.02 12.47 -7.01
N TYR A 24 13.76 12.23 -7.37
CA TYR A 24 12.96 11.19 -6.73
C TYR A 24 13.27 9.83 -7.35
N THR A 25 13.18 8.77 -6.55
CA THR A 25 13.33 7.38 -7.00
C THR A 25 11.96 6.70 -6.96
N LEU A 26 11.69 5.82 -7.91
CA LEU A 26 10.47 5.00 -7.92
C LEU A 26 10.80 3.58 -7.50
N GLY A 27 9.89 2.93 -6.78
CA GLY A 27 10.06 1.53 -6.42
C GLY A 27 8.87 0.94 -5.69
N ALA A 28 8.97 -0.37 -5.44
CA ALA A 28 7.96 -1.13 -4.73
C ALA A 28 8.20 -1.06 -3.22
N TYR A 29 7.18 -0.63 -2.47
CA TYR A 29 7.22 -0.57 -1.01
C TYR A 29 6.99 -1.93 -0.37
N ARG A 30 7.75 -2.24 0.66
CA ARG A 30 7.65 -3.45 1.47
C ARG A 30 7.48 -3.04 2.93
N ALA A 31 6.29 -3.27 3.47
CA ALA A 31 5.92 -2.93 4.83
C ALA A 31 6.53 -3.91 5.83
N ASN A 32 6.70 -3.45 7.07
CA ASN A 32 7.04 -4.27 8.22
C ASN A 32 6.01 -4.08 9.34
N ASP A 33 5.75 -5.11 10.13
CA ASP A 33 4.79 -5.06 11.25
C ASP A 33 5.15 -4.03 12.33
N LYS A 34 6.42 -3.60 12.40
CA LYS A 34 6.90 -2.54 13.29
C LYS A 34 6.66 -1.12 12.74
N GLY A 35 6.00 -0.99 11.59
CA GLY A 35 5.58 0.29 11.00
C GLY A 35 6.59 0.97 10.08
N PHE A 36 7.83 0.48 10.02
CA PHE A 36 8.81 0.91 9.01
C PHE A 36 8.65 0.09 7.72
N GLY A 37 9.39 0.43 6.68
CA GLY A 37 9.42 -0.35 5.45
C GLY A 37 10.71 -0.20 4.65
N PHE A 38 10.71 -0.82 3.48
CA PHE A 38 11.78 -0.73 2.50
C PHE A 38 11.23 -0.42 1.12
N VAL A 39 11.97 0.31 0.29
CA VAL A 39 11.61 0.52 -1.12
C VAL A 39 12.65 -0.16 -2.01
N LYS A 40 12.21 -1.15 -2.77
CA LYS A 40 13.01 -1.83 -3.80
C LYS A 40 12.89 -1.04 -5.10
N TYR A 41 13.98 -0.44 -5.54
CA TYR A 41 14.03 0.42 -6.74
C TYR A 41 14.96 -0.12 -7.83
N ASP A 42 15.85 -1.05 -7.46
CA ASP A 42 16.82 -1.69 -8.33
C ASP A 42 17.13 -3.08 -7.78
N ASP A 43 17.32 -4.07 -8.65
CA ASP A 43 17.51 -5.47 -8.25
C ASP A 43 18.86 -5.74 -7.56
N GLU A 44 19.90 -5.02 -7.95
CA GLU A 44 21.27 -5.24 -7.47
C GLU A 44 21.65 -4.31 -6.32
N LEU A 45 20.98 -3.17 -6.19
CA LEU A 45 21.27 -2.21 -5.12
C LEU A 45 20.52 -2.51 -3.81
N PRO A 46 21.10 -2.13 -2.65
CA PRO A 46 20.41 -2.17 -1.38
C PRO A 46 19.21 -1.21 -1.34
N ASP A 47 18.08 -1.72 -0.84
CA ASP A 47 16.81 -1.01 -0.71
C ASP A 47 16.88 0.24 0.19
N PHE A 48 16.08 1.25 -0.14
CA PHE A 48 15.83 2.36 0.78
C PHE A 48 15.21 1.84 2.07
N PHE A 49 15.72 2.28 3.21
CA PHE A 49 15.05 2.15 4.49
C PHE A 49 14.12 3.34 4.71
N ILE A 50 12.86 3.06 5.03
CA ILE A 50 11.85 4.08 5.34
C ILE A 50 11.42 3.92 6.78
N ASN A 51 11.72 4.92 7.61
CA ASN A 51 11.31 4.90 9.01
C ASN A 51 9.77 5.06 9.15
N PRO A 52 9.17 4.74 10.32
CA PRO A 52 7.72 4.72 10.48
C PRO A 52 7.00 6.06 10.21
N GLU A 53 7.69 7.18 10.45
CA GLU A 53 7.10 8.51 10.27
C GLU A 53 7.10 8.98 8.80
N ASN A 54 7.88 8.30 7.96
CA ASN A 54 8.16 8.68 6.58
C ASN A 54 7.55 7.73 5.53
N THR A 55 6.67 6.81 5.95
CA THR A 55 6.07 5.79 5.06
C THR A 55 4.91 6.31 4.23
N LEU A 56 4.32 7.45 4.60
CA LEU A 56 3.04 7.92 4.08
C LEU A 56 1.93 6.85 4.18
N GLN A 57 2.04 5.94 5.15
CA GLN A 57 1.13 4.81 5.33
C GLN A 57 1.04 3.88 4.10
N ALA A 58 2.08 3.86 3.25
CA ALA A 58 2.17 2.95 2.13
C ALA A 58 2.00 1.48 2.57
N MET A 59 1.24 0.75 1.77
CA MET A 59 0.94 -0.66 2.00
C MET A 59 1.93 -1.56 1.29
N GLN A 60 1.98 -2.81 1.73
CA GLN A 60 2.82 -3.84 1.11
C GLN A 60 2.52 -3.95 -0.39
N GLY A 61 3.53 -3.71 -1.23
CA GLY A 61 3.42 -3.82 -2.68
C GLY A 61 3.12 -2.51 -3.41
N ASP A 62 2.79 -1.43 -2.70
CA ASP A 62 2.50 -0.13 -3.31
C ASP A 62 3.69 0.36 -4.15
N GLN A 63 3.41 0.96 -5.30
CA GLN A 63 4.41 1.69 -6.07
C GLN A 63 4.52 3.10 -5.51
N VAL A 64 5.72 3.49 -5.12
CA VAL A 64 5.94 4.76 -4.42
C VAL A 64 7.03 5.60 -5.06
N ARG A 65 6.89 6.91 -4.88
CA ARG A 65 7.95 7.88 -5.10
C ARG A 65 8.66 8.16 -3.78
N VAL A 66 9.97 7.93 -3.74
CA VAL A 66 10.81 8.13 -2.55
C VAL A 66 11.87 9.22 -2.79
N SER A 67 12.08 10.07 -1.78
CA SER A 67 13.19 11.02 -1.70
C SER A 67 14.27 10.52 -0.73
N THR A 68 15.52 10.90 -0.94
CA THR A 68 16.63 10.54 -0.06
C THR A 68 16.73 11.52 1.11
N ILE A 69 16.66 11.01 2.35
CA ILE A 69 16.92 11.79 3.57
C ILE A 69 18.39 11.68 3.96
N LYS A 70 18.94 10.45 3.96
CA LYS A 70 20.36 10.21 4.23
C LYS A 70 20.94 9.28 3.18
N PRO A 71 22.15 9.56 2.69
CA PRO A 71 22.83 8.66 1.78
C PRO A 71 23.10 7.31 2.46
N SER A 72 23.40 6.31 1.64
CA SER A 72 23.83 4.99 2.10
C SER A 72 24.97 5.12 3.12
N PRO A 73 24.85 4.51 4.32
CA PRO A 73 25.89 4.58 5.35
C PRO A 73 27.07 3.63 5.07
N SER A 74 26.90 2.66 4.16
CA SER A 74 27.91 1.64 3.80
C SER A 74 27.47 0.90 2.54
N PRO A 75 28.37 0.29 1.75
CA PRO A 75 28.01 -0.42 0.52
C PRO A 75 26.90 -1.48 0.66
N ASP A 76 26.80 -2.13 1.82
CA ASP A 76 25.81 -3.20 2.07
C ASP A 76 24.46 -2.69 2.62
N ARG A 77 24.30 -1.37 2.77
CA ARG A 77 23.09 -0.76 3.34
C ARG A 77 22.55 0.32 2.42
N GLY A 78 21.25 0.30 2.18
CA GLY A 78 20.64 1.34 1.35
C GLY A 78 20.51 2.67 2.09
N PRO A 79 20.16 3.73 1.35
CA PRO A 79 19.89 5.05 1.90
C PRO A 79 18.66 5.06 2.82
N GLU A 80 18.57 6.07 3.68
CA GLU A 80 17.33 6.38 4.40
C GLU A 80 16.49 7.33 3.53
N GLY A 81 15.20 7.04 3.36
CA GLY A 81 14.31 7.85 2.54
C GLY A 81 12.96 8.13 3.15
N LYS A 82 12.17 8.89 2.39
CA LYS A 82 10.78 9.23 2.69
C LYS A 82 9.91 9.05 1.47
N VAL A 83 8.76 8.40 1.68
CA VAL A 83 7.72 8.29 0.67
C VAL A 83 7.06 9.67 0.53
N GLU A 84 7.19 10.25 -0.65
CA GLU A 84 6.59 11.54 -1.00
C GLU A 84 5.20 11.35 -1.61
N GLU A 85 4.98 10.25 -2.33
CA GLU A 85 3.74 9.95 -3.03
C GLU A 85 3.58 8.44 -3.21
N ILE A 86 2.35 7.95 -3.05
CA ILE A 86 1.95 6.59 -3.47
C ILE A 86 1.34 6.73 -4.86
N LEU A 87 1.95 6.09 -5.84
CA LEU A 87 1.59 6.21 -7.25
C LEU A 87 0.51 5.20 -7.64
N GLU A 88 0.59 4.00 -7.07
CA GLU A 88 -0.32 2.89 -7.32
C GLU A 88 -0.40 2.04 -6.05
N HIS A 89 -1.62 1.70 -5.64
CA HIS A 89 -1.82 0.82 -4.50
C HIS A 89 -1.87 -0.63 -4.94
N ALA A 90 -1.25 -1.53 -4.19
CA ALA A 90 -1.34 -2.96 -4.48
C ALA A 90 -2.73 -3.55 -4.18
N TYR A 91 -3.50 -2.88 -3.34
CA TYR A 91 -4.79 -3.34 -2.82
C TYR A 91 -5.94 -2.38 -3.21
N GLU A 92 -6.07 -2.05 -4.49
CA GLU A 92 -7.23 -1.30 -5.00
C GLU A 92 -8.52 -2.10 -4.91
N ASN A 93 -8.43 -3.42 -5.05
CA ASN A 93 -9.54 -4.35 -4.85
C ASN A 93 -9.19 -5.34 -3.74
N ILE A 94 -10.19 -5.69 -2.93
CA ILE A 94 -10.05 -6.63 -1.83
C ILE A 94 -11.17 -7.64 -1.89
N VAL A 95 -10.78 -8.92 -1.80
CA VAL A 95 -11.71 -10.03 -1.64
C VAL A 95 -11.84 -10.40 -0.17
N GLY A 96 -13.06 -10.57 0.30
CA GLY A 96 -13.29 -10.95 1.68
C GLY A 96 -14.69 -11.47 1.94
N THR A 97 -14.88 -12.05 3.12
CA THR A 97 -16.21 -12.43 3.60
C THR A 97 -16.85 -11.24 4.30
N PHE A 98 -18.01 -10.81 3.81
CA PHE A 98 -18.79 -9.73 4.39
C PHE A 98 -19.42 -10.13 5.72
N SER A 99 -19.26 -9.24 6.70
CA SER A 99 -19.93 -9.29 8.00
C SER A 99 -20.86 -8.09 8.10
N LEU A 100 -22.16 -8.34 8.25
CA LEU A 100 -23.17 -7.29 8.33
C LEU A 100 -23.11 -6.56 9.68
N GLY A 101 -23.22 -5.24 9.64
CA GLY A 101 -23.28 -4.36 10.81
C GLY A 101 -21.95 -3.67 11.12
N SER A 102 -22.01 -2.39 11.45
CA SER A 102 -20.87 -1.60 11.91
C SER A 102 -21.32 -0.54 12.92
N GLU A 103 -20.48 -0.25 13.91
CA GLU A 103 -20.68 0.87 14.84
C GLU A 103 -20.18 2.20 14.24
N VAL A 104 -19.42 2.14 13.14
CA VAL A 104 -18.90 3.33 12.46
C VAL A 104 -19.99 3.94 11.60
N LYS A 105 -20.19 5.25 11.75
CA LYS A 105 -21.20 6.00 11.01
C LYS A 105 -21.00 5.83 9.50
N ASP A 106 -22.11 5.67 8.78
CA ASP A 106 -22.18 5.53 7.32
C ASP A 106 -21.59 4.23 6.75
N MET A 107 -21.12 3.31 7.60
CA MET A 107 -20.68 1.97 7.20
C MET A 107 -21.80 0.94 7.41
N ILE A 108 -21.90 -0.05 6.52
CA ILE A 108 -22.90 -1.13 6.57
C ILE A 108 -22.35 -2.44 7.15
N GLY A 109 -21.02 -2.59 7.20
CA GLY A 109 -20.38 -3.83 7.62
C GLY A 109 -18.87 -3.78 7.51
N GLU A 110 -18.25 -4.95 7.59
CA GLU A 110 -16.79 -5.14 7.55
C GLU A 110 -16.44 -6.35 6.67
N LEU A 111 -15.25 -6.37 6.07
CA LEU A 111 -14.72 -7.56 5.40
C LEU A 111 -13.72 -8.30 6.26
N LYS A 112 -13.89 -9.62 6.33
CA LYS A 112 -12.88 -10.56 6.81
C LYS A 112 -12.02 -11.00 5.63
N ILE A 113 -10.77 -10.54 5.60
CA ILE A 113 -9.79 -10.81 4.55
C ILE A 113 -9.04 -12.12 4.85
N SER A 114 -8.74 -12.91 3.80
CA SER A 114 -7.92 -14.12 3.90
C SER A 114 -6.46 -13.90 3.45
N ASP A 115 -6.16 -12.86 2.66
CA ASP A 115 -4.79 -12.48 2.30
C ASP A 115 -4.00 -12.05 3.54
N LYS A 116 -2.95 -12.82 3.87
CA LYS A 116 -2.04 -12.61 5.00
C LYS A 116 -1.32 -11.26 4.97
N LYS A 117 -1.11 -10.66 3.80
CA LYS A 117 -0.43 -9.36 3.67
C LYS A 117 -1.37 -8.19 4.02
N ALA A 118 -2.68 -8.38 3.84
CA ALA A 118 -3.70 -7.38 4.15
C ALA A 118 -4.50 -7.69 5.43
N ILE A 119 -4.33 -8.88 6.03
CA ILE A 119 -5.14 -9.36 7.17
C ILE A 119 -5.10 -8.47 8.42
N ASN A 120 -4.04 -7.66 8.56
CA ASN A 120 -3.87 -6.73 9.68
C ASN A 120 -4.65 -5.42 9.51
N PHE A 121 -5.32 -5.22 8.37
CA PHE A 121 -6.18 -4.07 8.10
C PHE A 121 -7.63 -4.40 8.39
N LYS A 122 -8.30 -3.47 9.07
CA LYS A 122 -9.74 -3.45 9.20
C LYS A 122 -10.35 -2.85 7.95
N VAL A 123 -11.13 -3.61 7.18
CA VAL A 123 -11.84 -3.09 6.00
C VAL A 123 -13.29 -2.83 6.36
N LEU A 124 -13.67 -1.56 6.37
CA LEU A 124 -15.05 -1.11 6.55
C LEU A 124 -15.72 -0.99 5.19
N ILE A 125 -16.98 -1.38 5.12
CA ILE A 125 -17.78 -1.30 3.90
C ILE A 125 -18.79 -0.18 4.02
N ASP A 126 -18.75 0.76 3.08
CA ASP A 126 -19.73 1.83 2.97
C ASP A 126 -20.99 1.41 2.19
N LYS A 127 -22.00 2.29 2.16
CA LYS A 127 -23.29 2.04 1.50
C LYS A 127 -23.36 2.42 0.02
N THR A 128 -22.25 2.83 -0.60
CA THR A 128 -22.25 3.36 -1.97
C THR A 128 -22.26 2.27 -3.04
N GLY A 129 -21.80 1.07 -2.70
CA GLY A 129 -21.79 -0.12 -3.55
C GLY A 129 -22.99 -1.04 -3.35
N LEU A 130 -22.80 -2.32 -3.69
CA LEU A 130 -23.78 -3.37 -3.45
C LEU A 130 -23.97 -3.63 -1.95
N SER A 131 -25.15 -4.11 -1.58
CA SER A 131 -25.48 -4.51 -0.20
C SER A 131 -25.55 -6.04 -0.10
N PRO A 132 -24.42 -6.72 0.13
CA PRO A 132 -24.40 -8.18 0.30
C PRO A 132 -25.09 -8.62 1.59
N ASN A 133 -25.50 -9.90 1.62
CA ASN A 133 -25.95 -10.56 2.83
C ASN A 133 -24.76 -10.99 3.70
N ASP A 134 -25.00 -11.12 5.00
CA ASP A 134 -24.01 -11.63 5.94
C ASP A 134 -23.45 -13.00 5.51
N GLY A 135 -22.13 -13.16 5.57
CA GLY A 135 -21.43 -14.39 5.21
C GLY A 135 -21.16 -14.58 3.71
N GLN A 136 -21.54 -13.63 2.85
CA GLN A 136 -21.18 -13.67 1.44
C GLN A 136 -19.73 -13.27 1.20
N VAL A 137 -19.10 -13.92 0.23
CA VAL A 137 -17.79 -13.54 -0.29
C VAL A 137 -18.00 -12.50 -1.38
N VAL A 138 -17.24 -11.42 -1.31
CA VAL A 138 -17.41 -10.25 -2.18
C VAL A 138 -16.07 -9.73 -2.66
N VAL A 139 -16.11 -9.02 -3.79
CA VAL A 139 -15.04 -8.14 -4.27
C VAL A 139 -15.45 -6.71 -3.90
N ALA A 140 -14.54 -5.96 -3.28
CA ALA A 140 -14.77 -4.57 -2.91
C ALA A 140 -13.63 -3.68 -3.39
N GLU A 141 -13.97 -2.51 -3.92
CA GLU A 141 -13.03 -1.48 -4.35
C GLU A 141 -12.72 -0.53 -3.19
N VAL A 142 -11.44 -0.32 -2.90
CA VAL A 142 -10.98 0.54 -1.82
C VAL A 142 -11.09 2.01 -2.22
N THR A 143 -11.89 2.76 -1.47
CA THR A 143 -12.12 4.20 -1.67
C THR A 143 -11.31 5.06 -0.70
N ARG A 144 -10.85 4.49 0.42
CA ARG A 144 -9.94 5.14 1.36
C ARG A 144 -8.87 4.18 1.86
N PHE A 145 -7.63 4.56 1.61
CA PHE A 145 -6.43 3.88 2.11
C PHE A 145 -6.05 4.38 3.52
N PRO A 146 -5.13 3.68 4.22
CA PRO A 146 -4.78 4.03 5.59
C PRO A 146 -4.11 5.40 5.63
N ASP A 147 -4.35 6.15 6.71
CA ASP A 147 -3.77 7.46 6.93
C ASP A 147 -3.24 7.60 8.37
N LYS A 148 -2.71 8.77 8.71
CA LYS A 148 -2.14 9.01 10.05
C LYS A 148 -3.16 8.86 11.18
N VAL A 149 -4.44 9.09 10.92
CA VAL A 149 -5.52 9.00 11.90
C VAL A 149 -6.01 7.56 12.00
N HIS A 150 -6.10 6.87 10.86
CA HIS A 150 -6.60 5.51 10.72
C HIS A 150 -5.55 4.59 10.04
N PRO A 151 -4.40 4.31 10.68
CA PRO A 151 -3.25 3.65 10.04
C PRO A 151 -3.44 2.15 9.75
N ARG A 152 -4.55 1.57 10.20
CA ARG A 152 -4.91 0.15 10.00
C ARG A 152 -6.34 -0.02 9.51
N GLU A 153 -6.90 1.00 8.88
CA GLU A 153 -8.26 0.99 8.38
C GLU A 153 -8.28 1.25 6.87
N LEU A 154 -9.17 0.55 6.18
CA LEU A 154 -9.53 0.78 4.80
C LEU A 154 -11.03 1.01 4.75
N VAL A 155 -11.48 1.89 3.84
CA VAL A 155 -12.89 1.92 3.44
C VAL A 155 -12.99 1.48 2.01
N ALA A 156 -13.97 0.62 1.77
CA ALA A 156 -14.28 0.09 0.45
C ALA A 156 -15.79 0.07 0.24
N HIS A 157 -16.18 -0.11 -1.01
CA HIS A 157 -17.56 -0.42 -1.38
C HIS A 157 -17.60 -1.70 -2.19
N VAL A 158 -18.68 -2.47 -2.05
CA VAL A 158 -18.79 -3.76 -2.74
C VAL A 158 -19.13 -3.54 -4.22
N THR A 159 -18.36 -4.14 -5.10
CA THR A 159 -18.57 -4.09 -6.56
C THR A 159 -19.16 -5.39 -7.09
N GLU A 160 -18.87 -6.53 -6.45
CA GLU A 160 -19.34 -7.84 -6.87
C GLU A 160 -19.59 -8.78 -5.67
N THR A 161 -20.62 -9.62 -5.77
CA THR A 161 -20.90 -10.70 -4.83
C THR A 161 -20.64 -12.04 -5.50
N LEU A 162 -19.68 -12.81 -4.99
CA LEU A 162 -19.25 -14.09 -5.58
C LEU A 162 -20.14 -15.26 -5.14
N GLY A 163 -20.65 -15.25 -3.90
CA GLY A 163 -21.47 -16.32 -3.34
C GLY A 163 -21.35 -16.41 -1.83
N TYR A 164 -21.74 -17.54 -1.23
CA TYR A 164 -21.57 -17.76 0.21
C TYR A 164 -20.24 -18.45 0.52
N LYS A 165 -19.61 -18.10 1.65
CA LYS A 165 -18.30 -18.65 2.05
C LYS A 165 -18.25 -20.18 2.17
N ASP A 166 -19.41 -20.82 2.40
CA ASP A 166 -19.54 -22.26 2.62
C ASP A 166 -19.99 -23.02 1.35
N GLU A 167 -20.09 -22.33 0.21
CA GLU A 167 -20.42 -22.96 -1.08
C GLU A 167 -19.22 -23.70 -1.70
N PRO A 168 -19.44 -24.84 -2.38
CA PRO A 168 -18.37 -25.56 -3.06
C PRO A 168 -17.65 -24.70 -4.11
N GLY A 169 -16.31 -24.69 -4.06
CA GLY A 169 -15.47 -23.97 -5.03
C GLY A 169 -15.20 -22.50 -4.69
N MET A 170 -15.73 -21.99 -3.56
CA MET A 170 -15.52 -20.61 -3.13
C MET A 170 -14.07 -20.28 -2.78
N ASP A 171 -13.33 -21.27 -2.26
CA ASP A 171 -11.89 -21.19 -1.99
C ASP A 171 -11.08 -20.87 -3.24
N ILE A 172 -11.45 -21.46 -4.39
CA ILE A 172 -10.83 -21.18 -5.68
C ILE A 172 -11.22 -19.78 -6.17
N LEU A 173 -12.50 -19.42 -6.10
CA LEU A 173 -12.98 -18.12 -6.57
C LEU A 173 -12.34 -16.95 -5.80
N GLN A 174 -12.08 -17.12 -4.50
CA GLN A 174 -11.36 -16.15 -3.69
C GLN A 174 -9.92 -15.93 -4.17
N ILE A 175 -9.22 -16.99 -4.56
CA ILE A 175 -7.83 -16.90 -5.04
C ILE A 175 -7.79 -16.25 -6.44
N VAL A 176 -8.78 -16.52 -7.28
CA VAL A 176 -8.82 -15.98 -8.66
C VAL A 176 -9.04 -14.46 -8.69
N HIS A 177 -9.77 -13.93 -7.71
CA HIS A 177 -10.08 -12.50 -7.64
C HIS A 177 -9.15 -11.71 -6.70
N ALA A 178 -8.27 -12.38 -5.96
CA ALA A 178 -7.34 -11.77 -5.00
C ALA A 178 -5.98 -11.41 -5.59
#